data_AF-A0A1Y6CQJ7-F1
#
_entry.id   AF-A0A1Y6CQJ7-F1
#
_cell.length_a   1.000
_cell.length_b   1.000
_cell.length_c   1.000
_cell.angle_alpha   90.00
_cell.angle_beta   90.00
_cell.angle_gamma   90.00
#
_symmetry.space_group_name_H-M   'P 1'
#
loop_
_entity.id
_entity.type
_entity.pdbx_description
1 polymer ?
#
loop_
_entity_poly.entity_id
_entity_poly.type
_entity_poly.pdbx_seq_one_letter_code
_entity_poly.pdbx_strand_id
1 'polypeptide(L)'
;MFGLFSKDRKMSRETPTEETPKRPVVTPDDIQGEDVAGRHEADELPAQPHYNPYIWPGAMESEAEEGSQAHAGEPKDPEVPPAERTAVEDALREVYDPEIPVNIYDLGLIYSLEIAEDGTVDVTMTLTAPACPVAGTLPGEVARTIAAVPGTGEVTVTLTWDPPWDKDKMTEDAKLALGIY
;
A
#
# COMPACT_ATOMS: atom_id res chain seq x y z
N MET A 1 68.39 24.17 -0.78
CA MET A 1 68.50 22.88 -0.04
C MET A 1 67.73 21.82 -0.82
N PHE A 2 68.14 20.55 -0.79
CA PHE A 2 67.43 19.43 -1.44
C PHE A 2 66.00 19.31 -0.87
N GLY A 3 64.94 19.00 -1.63
CA GLY A 3 64.61 17.76 -2.36
C GLY A 3 63.08 17.53 -2.16
N LEU A 4 62.37 16.56 -2.75
CA LEU A 4 62.70 15.49 -3.70
C LEU A 4 61.44 15.18 -4.57
N PHE A 5 61.62 14.53 -5.73
CA PHE A 5 60.56 14.31 -6.73
C PHE A 5 60.02 12.87 -6.70
N SER A 6 58.70 12.66 -6.57
CA SER A 6 57.94 11.47 -7.05
C SER A 6 56.43 11.75 -6.96
N LYS A 7 55.56 11.60 -7.97
CA LYS A 7 55.45 10.75 -9.17
C LYS A 7 54.37 9.66 -8.99
N ASP A 8 53.42 9.66 -9.92
CA ASP A 8 52.21 8.84 -9.94
C ASP A 8 52.45 7.33 -9.85
N ARG A 9 51.55 6.64 -9.12
CA ARG A 9 51.27 5.22 -9.34
C ARG A 9 49.77 4.93 -9.24
N LYS A 10 49.15 4.84 -10.41
CA LYS A 10 47.83 4.25 -10.64
C LYS A 10 47.87 2.77 -10.23
N MET A 11 47.00 2.34 -9.33
CA MET A 11 46.78 0.93 -8.99
C MET A 11 45.26 0.69 -8.95
N SER A 12 44.79 -0.27 -9.73
CA SER A 12 43.40 -0.76 -9.71
C SER A 12 43.33 -2.06 -8.92
N ARG A 13 42.12 -2.63 -8.77
CA ARG A 13 41.79 -3.91 -8.13
C ARG A 13 41.88 -3.91 -6.59
N GLU A 14 41.11 -4.71 -5.85
CA GLU A 14 40.02 -5.63 -6.27
C GLU A 14 38.94 -5.77 -5.18
N THR A 15 37.73 -6.17 -5.61
CA THR A 15 36.56 -6.36 -4.74
C THR A 15 36.66 -7.66 -3.94
N PRO A 16 36.39 -7.67 -2.62
CA PRO A 16 36.24 -8.91 -1.87
C PRO A 16 35.05 -9.70 -2.40
N THR A 17 35.27 -10.96 -2.78
CA THR A 17 34.19 -11.92 -3.07
C THR A 17 33.65 -12.49 -1.77
N GLU A 18 32.37 -12.30 -1.49
CA GLU A 18 31.69 -12.92 -0.35
C GLU A 18 31.48 -14.42 -0.61
N GLU A 19 32.16 -15.27 0.14
CA GLU A 19 32.10 -16.73 -0.04
C GLU A 19 30.92 -17.33 0.73
N THR A 20 29.94 -17.89 -0.01
CA THR A 20 28.74 -18.46 0.60
C THR A 20 29.07 -19.71 1.44
N PRO A 21 28.72 -19.77 2.74
CA PRO A 21 29.00 -20.93 3.57
C PRO A 21 28.17 -22.14 3.12
N LYS A 22 28.85 -23.24 2.79
CA LYS A 22 28.21 -24.50 2.38
C LYS A 22 27.54 -25.14 3.60
N ARG A 23 26.25 -25.46 3.48
CA ARG A 23 25.52 -26.22 4.50
C ARG A 23 26.16 -27.61 4.67
N PRO A 24 26.28 -28.15 5.90
CA PRO A 24 26.75 -29.51 6.10
C PRO A 24 25.75 -30.51 5.51
N VAL A 25 26.27 -31.59 4.91
CA VAL A 25 25.45 -32.73 4.49
C VAL A 25 25.27 -33.64 5.70
N VAL A 26 24.03 -33.76 6.18
CA VAL A 26 23.65 -34.77 7.19
C VAL A 26 23.51 -36.12 6.49
N THR A 27 24.00 -37.18 7.16
CA THR A 27 23.99 -38.55 6.65
C THR A 27 22.78 -39.35 7.16
N PRO A 28 22.35 -40.43 6.47
CA PRO A 28 21.13 -41.15 6.84
C PRO A 28 21.18 -41.88 8.19
N ASP A 29 22.37 -42.14 8.72
CA ASP A 29 22.60 -42.95 9.92
C ASP A 29 22.39 -42.19 11.25
N ASP A 30 22.25 -40.86 11.21
CA ASP A 30 22.14 -39.99 12.40
C ASP A 30 20.74 -40.03 13.09
N ILE A 31 19.86 -40.99 12.75
CA ILE A 31 18.47 -41.07 13.26
C ILE A 31 18.14 -42.46 13.84
N GLN A 32 18.54 -42.70 15.08
CA GLN A 32 18.02 -43.74 16.00
C GLN A 32 18.04 -43.11 17.41
N GLY A 33 16.91 -42.76 18.03
CA GLY A 33 16.04 -43.65 18.82
C GLY A 33 16.40 -43.55 20.32
N GLU A 34 15.49 -43.61 21.31
CA GLU A 34 14.01 -43.61 21.35
C GLU A 34 13.57 -42.43 22.28
N ASP A 35 12.55 -42.36 23.16
CA ASP A 35 11.50 -43.25 23.69
C ASP A 35 10.29 -42.37 24.17
N VAL A 36 9.27 -42.95 24.80
CA VAL A 36 7.96 -42.34 25.16
C VAL A 36 7.94 -41.44 26.41
N ALA A 37 7.06 -40.42 26.40
CA ALA A 37 5.87 -40.33 27.29
C ALA A 37 5.24 -38.91 27.34
N GLY A 38 3.92 -38.82 27.13
CA GLY A 38 3.12 -37.59 27.29
C GLY A 38 1.79 -37.69 26.55
N ARG A 39 0.64 -37.48 27.22
CA ARG A 39 -0.69 -37.79 26.67
C ARG A 39 -1.78 -36.93 27.32
N HIS A 40 -2.61 -36.28 26.49
CA HIS A 40 -3.68 -35.33 26.87
C HIS A 40 -3.11 -34.05 27.53
N GLU A 41 -3.39 -32.84 27.06
CA GLU A 41 -4.72 -32.24 26.92
C GLU A 41 -5.18 -32.07 25.46
N ALA A 42 -6.49 -31.92 25.24
CA ALA A 42 -7.09 -31.73 23.92
C ALA A 42 -7.80 -30.36 23.84
N ASP A 43 -7.02 -29.30 23.63
CA ASP A 43 -7.56 -28.00 23.27
C ASP A 43 -8.05 -28.01 21.81
N GLU A 44 -9.20 -27.39 21.55
CA GLU A 44 -9.84 -27.42 20.23
C GLU A 44 -9.06 -26.55 19.24
N LEU A 45 -8.28 -27.20 18.35
CA LEU A 45 -7.74 -26.52 17.17
C LEU A 45 -8.90 -25.89 16.39
N PRO A 46 -8.92 -24.57 16.19
CA PRO A 46 -10.05 -23.90 15.54
C PRO A 46 -10.24 -24.47 14.14
N ALA A 47 -11.52 -24.64 13.75
CA ALA A 47 -11.89 -25.25 12.48
C ALA A 47 -11.18 -24.54 11.32
N GLN A 48 -10.26 -25.24 10.67
CA GLN A 48 -9.44 -24.67 9.61
C GLN A 48 -10.36 -24.25 8.44
N PRO A 49 -10.23 -23.03 7.91
CA PRO A 49 -10.99 -22.61 6.74
C PRO A 49 -10.72 -23.56 5.56
N HIS A 50 -11.72 -23.74 4.70
CA HIS A 50 -11.73 -24.79 3.68
C HIS A 50 -10.55 -24.67 2.71
N TYR A 51 -9.51 -25.48 2.92
CA TYR A 51 -8.28 -25.47 2.12
C TYR A 51 -8.57 -25.79 0.64
N ASN A 52 -8.46 -24.76 -0.20
CA ASN A 52 -8.52 -24.88 -1.65
C ASN A 52 -7.12 -25.25 -2.18
N PRO A 53 -6.90 -26.47 -2.71
CA PRO A 53 -5.57 -26.97 -3.09
C PRO A 53 -4.95 -26.26 -4.31
N TYR A 54 -5.65 -25.30 -4.92
CA TYR A 54 -5.14 -24.48 -6.02
C TYR A 54 -4.63 -23.09 -5.59
N ILE A 55 -4.80 -22.70 -4.31
CA ILE A 55 -4.19 -21.49 -3.76
C ILE A 55 -2.77 -21.82 -3.29
N TRP A 56 -1.77 -21.09 -3.79
CA TRP A 56 -0.37 -21.27 -3.39
C TRP A 56 -0.14 -20.69 -1.97
N PRO A 57 0.70 -21.28 -1.09
CA PRO A 57 0.98 -20.79 0.29
C PRO A 57 1.74 -19.45 0.41
N GLY A 58 1.57 -18.57 -0.56
CA GLY A 58 2.10 -17.21 -0.65
C GLY A 58 1.36 -16.36 -1.69
N ALA A 59 0.29 -16.89 -2.31
CA ALA A 59 -0.72 -16.09 -3.00
C ALA A 59 -1.71 -15.59 -1.95
N MET A 60 -1.26 -14.65 -1.11
CA MET A 60 -2.12 -14.02 -0.11
C MET A 60 -3.04 -13.06 -0.85
N GLU A 61 -4.34 -13.39 -0.88
CA GLU A 61 -5.38 -12.50 -1.38
C GLU A 61 -5.39 -11.26 -0.49
N SER A 62 -4.89 -10.13 -1.01
CA SER A 62 -4.93 -8.85 -0.33
C SER A 62 -6.33 -8.26 -0.47
N GLU A 63 -7.27 -8.80 0.31
CA GLU A 63 -8.50 -8.09 0.64
C GLU A 63 -8.12 -6.73 1.25
N ALA A 64 -8.88 -5.69 0.91
CA ALA A 64 -8.52 -4.33 1.32
C ALA A 64 -9.01 -4.09 2.76
N GLU A 65 -8.14 -4.42 3.72
CA GLU A 65 -8.44 -4.38 5.16
C GLU A 65 -8.93 -3.00 5.66
N GLU A 66 -9.74 -3.01 6.71
CA GLU A 66 -10.17 -1.79 7.42
C GLU A 66 -8.95 -1.02 7.94
N GLY A 67 -8.90 0.29 7.69
CA GLY A 67 -7.77 1.13 8.08
C GLY A 67 -6.49 0.88 7.26
N SER A 68 -6.55 0.14 6.15
CA SER A 68 -5.40 0.03 5.23
C SER A 68 -5.05 1.40 4.64
N GLN A 69 -3.75 1.68 4.55
CA GLN A 69 -3.23 3.00 4.15
C GLN A 69 -2.36 2.92 2.91
N ALA A 70 -2.49 3.93 2.05
CA ALA A 70 -1.57 4.23 0.96
C ALA A 70 -0.96 5.61 1.15
N HIS A 71 0.33 5.74 0.87
CA HIS A 71 1.07 7.00 1.04
C HIS A 71 1.74 7.43 -0.28
N ALA A 72 1.85 8.73 -0.49
CA ALA A 72 2.56 9.32 -1.63
C ALA A 72 3.04 10.75 -1.29
N GLY A 73 3.80 11.35 -2.20
CA GLY A 73 4.37 12.69 -2.00
C GLY A 73 5.64 12.69 -1.16
N GLU A 74 6.16 13.89 -0.94
CA GLU A 74 7.36 14.20 -0.15
C GLU A 74 7.05 15.49 0.63
N PRO A 75 7.65 15.74 1.82
CA PRO A 75 7.42 16.98 2.56
C PRO A 75 7.68 18.21 1.68
N LYS A 76 6.70 19.11 1.58
CA LYS A 76 6.83 20.30 0.72
C LYS A 76 7.91 21.25 1.26
N ASP A 77 8.36 22.16 0.40
CA ASP A 77 9.14 23.32 0.84
C ASP A 77 8.27 24.27 1.71
N PRO A 78 8.74 24.68 2.91
CA PRO A 78 7.97 25.53 3.81
C PRO A 78 7.74 26.97 3.28
N GLU A 79 8.43 27.41 2.23
CA GLU A 79 8.15 28.69 1.56
C GLU A 79 6.93 28.60 0.60
N VAL A 80 6.43 27.38 0.31
CA VAL A 80 5.29 27.15 -0.60
C VAL A 80 3.96 27.08 0.20
N PRO A 81 2.93 27.85 -0.18
CA PRO A 81 1.61 27.75 0.46
C PRO A 81 1.00 26.35 0.29
N PRO A 82 0.18 25.88 1.25
CA PRO A 82 -0.53 24.60 1.09
C PRO A 82 -1.47 24.64 -0.12
N ALA A 83 -1.74 23.46 -0.70
CA ALA A 83 -2.65 23.33 -1.84
C ALA A 83 -4.06 23.90 -1.52
N GLU A 84 -4.67 24.58 -2.48
CA GLU A 84 -6.07 24.99 -2.35
C GLU A 84 -6.97 23.75 -2.36
N ARG A 85 -7.91 23.65 -1.41
CA ARG A 85 -8.89 22.54 -1.32
C ARG A 85 -9.54 22.23 -2.67
N THR A 86 -9.96 23.25 -3.40
CA THR A 86 -10.57 23.12 -4.73
C THR A 86 -9.67 22.42 -5.75
N ALA A 87 -8.35 22.68 -5.74
CA ALA A 87 -7.41 22.02 -6.64
C ALA A 87 -7.23 20.53 -6.29
N VAL A 88 -7.32 20.16 -5.01
CA VAL A 88 -7.31 18.76 -4.56
C VAL A 88 -8.63 18.06 -4.90
N GLU A 89 -9.77 18.74 -4.73
CA GLU A 89 -11.08 18.22 -5.14
C GLU A 89 -11.19 18.03 -6.66
N ASP A 90 -10.60 18.93 -7.46
CA ASP A 90 -10.54 18.78 -8.92
C ASP A 90 -9.61 17.63 -9.35
N ALA A 91 -8.45 17.45 -8.70
CA ALA A 91 -7.59 16.29 -8.93
C ALA A 91 -8.28 14.96 -8.54
N LEU A 92 -9.11 14.96 -7.48
CA LEU A 92 -9.97 13.82 -7.12
C LEU A 92 -11.05 13.52 -8.17
N ARG A 93 -11.47 14.50 -8.98
CA ARG A 93 -12.41 14.30 -10.11
C ARG A 93 -11.73 13.73 -11.36
N GLU A 94 -10.40 13.71 -11.43
CA GLU A 94 -9.66 13.04 -12.51
C GLU A 94 -9.50 11.52 -12.30
N VAL A 95 -9.73 11.02 -11.08
CA VAL A 95 -9.67 9.58 -10.75
C VAL A 95 -11.06 8.95 -10.88
N TYR A 96 -11.15 7.81 -11.58
CA TYR A 96 -12.40 7.11 -11.88
C TYR A 96 -12.45 5.72 -11.22
N ASP A 97 -13.63 5.29 -10.77
CA ASP A 97 -13.83 3.91 -10.33
C ASP A 97 -13.83 2.95 -11.56
N PRO A 98 -13.13 1.80 -11.48
CA PRO A 98 -12.98 0.90 -12.62
C PRO A 98 -14.22 0.02 -12.91
N GLU A 99 -15.14 -0.12 -11.96
CA GLU A 99 -16.40 -0.88 -12.09
C GLU A 99 -17.57 0.05 -12.48
N ILE A 100 -17.57 1.29 -11.96
CA ILE A 100 -18.57 2.33 -12.24
C ILE A 100 -17.88 3.53 -12.90
N PRO A 101 -18.09 3.82 -14.20
CA PRO A 101 -17.33 4.81 -14.97
C PRO A 101 -17.74 6.27 -14.68
N VAL A 102 -17.58 6.68 -13.42
CA VAL A 102 -17.80 8.02 -12.85
C VAL A 102 -16.61 8.33 -11.94
N ASN A 103 -16.29 9.60 -11.71
CA ASN A 103 -15.17 9.96 -10.85
C ASN A 103 -15.47 9.66 -9.37
N ILE A 104 -14.42 9.35 -8.60
CA ILE A 104 -14.55 8.89 -7.21
C ILE A 104 -15.13 9.95 -6.26
N TYR A 105 -14.98 11.23 -6.60
CA TYR A 105 -15.50 12.34 -5.83
C TYR A 105 -17.03 12.41 -5.94
N ASP A 106 -17.54 12.43 -7.18
CA ASP A 106 -18.98 12.53 -7.46
C ASP A 106 -19.74 11.22 -7.18
N LEU A 107 -19.03 10.09 -7.10
CA LEU A 107 -19.54 8.82 -6.54
C LEU A 107 -19.71 8.85 -5.00
N GLY A 108 -19.15 9.84 -4.31
CA GLY A 108 -19.19 9.92 -2.85
C GLY A 108 -18.31 8.89 -2.15
N LEU A 109 -17.17 8.49 -2.75
CA LEU A 109 -16.19 7.58 -2.14
C LEU A 109 -15.25 8.29 -1.17
N ILE A 110 -15.12 9.61 -1.25
CA ILE A 110 -14.31 10.43 -0.33
C ILE A 110 -15.17 10.85 0.86
N TYR A 111 -14.81 10.41 2.06
CA TYR A 111 -15.52 10.68 3.31
C TYR A 111 -14.89 11.82 4.12
N SER A 112 -13.57 11.92 4.08
CA SER A 112 -12.82 13.07 4.63
C SER A 112 -11.68 13.46 3.71
N LEU A 113 -11.38 14.75 3.71
CA LEU A 113 -10.22 15.37 3.07
C LEU A 113 -9.80 16.51 3.99
N GLU A 114 -8.68 16.35 4.68
CA GLU A 114 -8.06 17.37 5.52
C GLU A 114 -6.72 17.80 4.91
N ILE A 115 -6.42 19.10 4.96
CA ILE A 115 -5.20 19.69 4.40
C ILE A 115 -4.59 20.57 5.50
N ALA A 116 -3.40 20.23 5.96
CA ALA A 116 -2.68 20.95 7.01
C ALA A 116 -1.92 22.17 6.47
N GLU A 117 -1.52 23.09 7.35
CA GLU A 117 -0.76 24.30 6.97
C GLU A 117 0.63 23.96 6.37
N ASP A 118 1.23 22.86 6.85
CA ASP A 118 2.46 22.27 6.30
C ASP A 118 2.24 21.50 4.99
N GLY A 119 1.01 21.46 4.46
CA GLY A 119 0.67 20.81 3.20
C GLY A 119 0.48 19.29 3.29
N THR A 120 0.57 18.68 4.47
CA THR A 120 0.17 17.29 4.68
C THR A 120 -1.32 17.12 4.33
N VAL A 121 -1.67 16.06 3.60
CA VAL A 121 -3.05 15.78 3.20
C VAL A 121 -3.49 14.41 3.68
N ASP A 122 -4.49 14.39 4.55
CA ASP A 122 -5.11 13.17 5.08
C ASP A 122 -6.48 12.97 4.43
N VAL A 123 -6.68 11.79 3.85
CA VAL A 123 -7.92 11.40 3.18
C VAL A 123 -8.48 10.16 3.82
N THR A 124 -9.77 10.18 4.14
CA THR A 124 -10.54 8.97 4.46
C THR A 124 -11.43 8.65 3.27
N MET A 125 -11.29 7.47 2.68
CA MET A 125 -12.12 7.02 1.56
C MET A 125 -12.69 5.61 1.78
N THR A 126 -13.62 5.23 0.93
CA THR A 126 -14.20 3.89 0.85
C THR A 126 -14.16 3.38 -0.60
N LEU A 127 -14.66 2.17 -0.86
CA LEU A 127 -14.74 1.58 -2.20
C LEU A 127 -16.16 1.06 -2.48
N THR A 128 -16.52 0.99 -3.76
CA THR A 128 -17.83 0.49 -4.24
C THR A 128 -18.08 -0.98 -3.89
N ALA A 129 -17.02 -1.79 -3.75
CA ALA A 129 -17.05 -3.15 -3.22
C ALA A 129 -15.70 -3.56 -2.60
N PRO A 130 -15.68 -4.34 -1.49
CA PRO A 130 -14.44 -4.72 -0.80
C PRO A 130 -13.64 -5.86 -1.47
N ALA A 131 -14.28 -6.67 -2.33
CA ALA A 131 -13.72 -7.94 -2.79
C ALA A 131 -13.06 -7.89 -4.19
N CYS A 132 -12.82 -6.71 -4.77
CA CYS A 132 -12.16 -6.60 -6.09
C CYS A 132 -10.66 -6.30 -5.95
N PRO A 133 -9.74 -7.13 -6.46
CA PRO A 133 -8.30 -6.91 -6.35
C PRO A 133 -7.80 -5.67 -7.10
N VAL A 134 -8.61 -5.10 -8.01
CA VAL A 134 -8.32 -3.81 -8.67
C VAL A 134 -8.58 -2.65 -7.71
N ALA A 135 -9.64 -2.74 -6.90
CA ALA A 135 -10.04 -1.68 -5.96
C ALA A 135 -8.96 -1.41 -4.89
N GLY A 136 -8.21 -2.44 -4.49
CA GLY A 136 -7.03 -2.30 -3.61
C GLY A 136 -5.89 -1.43 -4.18
N THR A 137 -5.86 -1.15 -5.49
CA THR A 137 -4.89 -0.20 -6.07
C THR A 137 -5.37 1.26 -6.05
N LEU A 138 -6.67 1.50 -5.87
CA LEU A 138 -7.29 2.82 -6.00
C LEU A 138 -6.82 3.80 -4.91
N PRO A 139 -6.70 3.44 -3.60
CA PRO A 139 -6.13 4.34 -2.59
C PRO A 139 -4.71 4.81 -2.93
N GLY A 140 -3.90 3.93 -3.54
CA GLY A 140 -2.56 4.26 -4.02
C GLY A 140 -2.54 5.14 -5.27
N GLU A 141 -3.60 5.11 -6.09
CA GLU A 141 -3.79 6.06 -7.19
C GLU A 141 -4.21 7.43 -6.66
N VAL A 142 -5.20 7.48 -5.78
CA VAL A 142 -5.66 8.70 -5.10
C VAL A 142 -4.49 9.42 -4.42
N ALA A 143 -3.67 8.70 -3.64
CA ALA A 143 -2.51 9.28 -2.98
C ALA A 143 -1.55 9.95 -3.99
N ARG A 144 -1.23 9.27 -5.10
CA ARG A 144 -0.33 9.80 -6.15
C ARG A 144 -0.91 11.00 -6.88
N THR A 145 -2.21 11.00 -7.17
CA THR A 145 -2.89 12.09 -7.88
C THR A 145 -2.95 13.35 -7.02
N ILE A 146 -3.27 13.23 -5.73
CA ILE A 146 -3.24 14.34 -4.76
C ILE A 146 -1.80 14.86 -4.57
N ALA A 147 -0.81 13.97 -4.48
CA ALA A 147 0.60 14.32 -4.36
C ALA A 147 1.18 15.06 -5.58
N ALA A 148 0.52 15.00 -6.74
CA ALA A 148 0.88 15.76 -7.93
C ALA A 148 0.35 17.22 -7.92
N VAL A 149 -0.55 17.57 -6.99
CA VAL A 149 -1.13 18.92 -6.87
C VAL A 149 -0.10 19.88 -6.26
N PRO A 150 0.18 21.04 -6.87
CA PRO A 150 1.11 22.02 -6.32
C PRO A 150 0.68 22.54 -4.93
N GLY A 151 1.59 22.47 -3.96
CA GLY A 151 1.34 22.86 -2.56
C GLY A 151 0.97 21.70 -1.63
N THR A 152 0.77 20.50 -2.16
CA THR A 152 0.71 19.24 -1.40
C THR A 152 2.10 18.84 -0.90
N GLY A 153 2.18 18.22 0.28
CA GLY A 153 3.37 17.59 0.84
C GLY A 153 3.23 16.06 0.88
N GLU A 154 3.34 15.47 2.07
CA GLU A 154 3.03 14.04 2.28
C GLU A 154 1.51 13.81 2.23
N VAL A 155 1.08 12.74 1.56
CA VAL A 155 -0.33 12.35 1.42
C VAL A 155 -0.53 10.99 2.04
N THR A 156 -1.54 10.86 2.91
CA THR A 156 -2.02 9.58 3.45
C THR A 156 -3.48 9.37 3.09
N VAL A 157 -3.77 8.25 2.43
CA VAL A 157 -5.12 7.82 2.10
C VAL A 157 -5.44 6.58 2.92
N THR A 158 -6.38 6.71 3.86
CA THR A 158 -6.89 5.63 4.71
C THR A 158 -8.20 5.11 4.16
N LEU A 159 -8.30 3.79 4.00
CA LEU A 159 -9.52 3.10 3.61
C LEU A 159 -10.39 2.77 4.83
N THR A 160 -11.71 2.95 4.71
CA THR A 160 -12.68 2.51 5.72
C THR A 160 -13.95 1.92 5.11
N TRP A 161 -14.57 1.01 5.85
CA TRP A 161 -15.83 0.35 5.51
C TRP A 161 -17.01 0.83 6.37
N ASP A 162 -16.80 1.74 7.34
CA ASP A 162 -17.85 2.35 8.15
C ASP A 162 -17.94 3.88 7.96
N PRO A 163 -19.10 4.45 7.59
CA PRO A 163 -20.29 3.74 7.12
C PRO A 163 -20.03 3.05 5.77
N PRO A 164 -20.72 1.93 5.46
CA PRO A 164 -20.61 1.31 4.14
C PRO A 164 -21.07 2.27 3.04
N TRP A 165 -20.54 2.10 1.83
CA TRP A 165 -20.96 2.88 0.67
C TRP A 165 -22.35 2.46 0.15
N ASP A 166 -23.10 3.43 -0.35
CA ASP A 166 -24.42 3.27 -0.96
C ASP A 166 -24.62 4.33 -2.06
N LYS A 167 -25.68 4.17 -2.86
CA LYS A 167 -25.93 5.02 -4.03
C LYS A 167 -26.50 6.40 -3.70
N ASP A 168 -27.02 6.61 -2.49
CA ASP A 168 -27.59 7.90 -2.11
C ASP A 168 -26.49 8.94 -1.87
N LYS A 169 -25.27 8.48 -1.57
CA LYS A 169 -24.02 9.26 -1.46
C LYS A 169 -23.52 9.86 -2.78
N MET A 170 -23.96 9.34 -3.92
CA MET A 170 -23.63 9.93 -5.23
C MET A 170 -24.20 11.35 -5.36
N THR A 171 -23.54 12.22 -6.12
CA THR A 171 -24.13 13.50 -6.53
C THR A 171 -25.31 13.27 -7.48
N GLU A 172 -26.20 14.27 -7.58
CA GLU A 172 -27.37 14.18 -8.47
C GLU A 172 -26.96 14.08 -9.96
N ASP A 173 -25.84 14.72 -10.34
CA ASP A 173 -25.27 14.61 -11.69
C ASP A 173 -24.70 13.20 -11.95
N ALA A 174 -24.07 12.56 -10.95
CA ALA A 174 -23.61 11.17 -11.06
C ALA A 174 -24.79 10.17 -11.15
N LYS A 175 -25.85 10.38 -10.36
CA LYS A 175 -27.10 9.58 -10.46
C LYS A 175 -27.72 9.73 -11.86
N LEU A 176 -27.83 10.95 -12.37
CA LEU A 176 -28.34 11.24 -13.70
C LEU A 176 -27.49 10.61 -14.82
N ALA A 177 -26.16 10.67 -14.72
CA ALA A 177 -25.25 10.03 -15.68
C ALA A 177 -25.40 8.50 -15.74
N LEU A 178 -25.73 7.87 -14.61
CA LEU A 178 -26.01 6.43 -14.49
C LEU A 178 -27.49 6.06 -14.75
N GLY A 179 -28.37 7.03 -15.00
CA GLY A 179 -29.80 6.81 -15.22
C GLY A 179 -30.59 6.40 -13.96
N ILE A 180 -30.07 6.76 -12.78
CA ILE A 180 -30.68 6.48 -11.46
C ILE A 180 -31.55 7.68 -11.04
N TYR A 181 -32.73 7.40 -10.48
CA TYR A 181 -33.77 8.37 -10.10
C TYR A 181 -34.69 7.80 -9.01
#